data_AF-A0A060C3J9-F1
#
_entry.id   AF-A0A060C3J9-F1
#
_cell.length_a   1.000
_cell.length_b   1.000
_cell.length_c   1.000
_cell.angle_alpha   90.00
_cell.angle_beta   90.00
_cell.angle_gamma   90.00
#
_symmetry.space_group_name_H-M   'P 1'
#
loop_
_entity.id
_entity.type
_entity.pdbx_description
1 polymer ?
#
loop_
_entity_poly.entity_id
_entity_poly.type
_entity_poly.pdbx_seq_one_letter_code
_entity_poly.pdbx_strand_id
1 'polypeptide(L)'
;EAANAGHDVVMTPGGYLYLDHYQGDILCEDVKIGGLSTLQKVYDYDPIPKAIAPDKKHHVLGLQGNLWQEYMYEPNQIEFQLFPRVTAIAEVGWTKPENKNLADFIARIDNHQIRWDLRNLNYYIPMPEGNVNFIQFTDKVTLPFTTNRTVKIVYTLDGSNPAAES
;
A
#
# COMPACT_ATOMS: atom_id res chain seq x y z
N GLU A 1 -0.07 -24.50 -10.03
CA GLU A 1 0.18 -25.63 -10.95
C GLU A 1 1.65 -25.80 -11.27
N ALA A 2 2.34 -24.79 -11.81
CA ALA A 2 3.77 -24.86 -12.18
C ALA A 2 4.69 -25.48 -11.09
N ALA A 3 4.63 -25.01 -9.84
CA ALA A 3 5.40 -25.59 -8.73
C ALA A 3 5.07 -27.08 -8.47
N ASN A 4 3.78 -27.46 -8.57
CA ASN A 4 3.36 -28.87 -8.40
C ASN A 4 3.85 -29.75 -9.56
N ALA A 5 4.04 -29.18 -10.75
CA ALA A 5 4.64 -29.82 -11.91
C ALA A 5 6.19 -29.87 -11.84
N GLY A 6 6.81 -29.31 -10.80
CA GLY A 6 8.26 -29.35 -10.60
C GLY A 6 9.04 -28.19 -11.23
N HIS A 7 8.36 -27.12 -11.65
CA HIS A 7 8.99 -25.92 -12.16
C HIS A 7 9.23 -24.90 -11.05
N ASP A 8 10.40 -24.27 -11.07
CA ASP A 8 10.70 -23.13 -10.22
C ASP A 8 9.86 -21.91 -10.59
N VAL A 9 9.36 -21.20 -9.58
CA VAL A 9 8.46 -20.06 -9.75
C VAL A 9 8.92 -18.85 -8.93
N VAL A 10 8.70 -17.67 -9.50
CA VAL A 10 8.76 -16.38 -8.79
C VAL A 10 7.34 -15.84 -8.72
N MET A 11 6.88 -15.53 -7.52
CA MET A 11 5.49 -15.12 -7.29
C MET A 11 5.33 -13.63 -7.58
N THR A 12 4.47 -13.30 -8.54
CA THR A 12 4.11 -11.91 -8.90
C THR A 12 2.60 -11.74 -9.11
N PRO A 13 1.72 -12.19 -8.19
CA PRO A 13 0.27 -12.13 -8.42
C PRO A 13 -0.24 -10.69 -8.45
N GLY A 14 -1.00 -10.34 -9.50
CA GLY A 14 -1.56 -8.98 -9.69
C GLY A 14 -2.40 -8.48 -8.53
N GLY A 15 -3.11 -9.36 -7.83
CA GLY A 15 -3.94 -8.99 -6.69
C GLY A 15 -3.17 -8.44 -5.49
N TYR A 16 -1.85 -8.61 -5.42
CA TYR A 16 -1.03 -8.23 -4.26
C TYR A 16 0.24 -7.45 -4.66
N LEU A 17 0.96 -7.90 -5.68
CA LEU A 17 2.31 -7.42 -5.98
C LEU A 17 2.38 -6.51 -7.21
N TYR A 18 1.25 -6.03 -7.71
CA TYR A 18 1.21 -4.98 -8.74
C TYR A 18 1.03 -3.64 -8.03
N LEU A 19 2.08 -2.84 -8.11
CA LEU A 19 2.17 -1.54 -7.46
C LEU A 19 1.56 -0.44 -8.31
N ASP A 20 1.35 -0.64 -9.61
CA ASP A 20 0.62 0.27 -10.50
C ASP A 20 -0.88 0.40 -10.19
N HIS A 21 -1.42 -0.47 -9.32
CA HIS A 21 -2.77 -0.35 -8.76
C HIS A 21 -2.91 0.74 -7.70
N TYR A 22 -4.12 1.28 -7.54
CA TYR A 22 -4.46 2.18 -6.43
C TYR A 22 -3.98 1.65 -5.08
N GLN A 23 -3.56 2.54 -4.18
CA GLN A 23 -3.09 2.18 -2.84
C GLN A 23 -4.05 2.55 -1.71
N GLY A 24 -5.04 3.40 -1.97
CA GLY A 24 -6.18 3.79 -1.14
C GLY A 24 -7.43 4.02 -2.01
N ASP A 25 -8.34 4.88 -1.53
CA ASP A 25 -9.57 5.21 -2.25
C ASP A 25 -9.29 5.89 -3.61
N ILE A 26 -9.99 5.42 -4.66
CA ILE A 26 -9.93 5.97 -6.02
C ILE A 26 -10.32 7.46 -6.08
N LEU A 27 -11.15 7.93 -5.14
CA LEU A 27 -11.53 9.34 -5.06
C LEU A 27 -10.41 10.24 -4.50
N CYS A 28 -9.38 9.64 -3.91
CA CYS A 28 -8.27 10.33 -3.25
C CYS A 28 -6.95 10.26 -4.04
N GLU A 29 -6.93 9.58 -5.19
CA GLU A 29 -5.72 9.36 -5.98
C GLU A 29 -5.90 9.76 -7.45
N ASP A 30 -4.80 10.12 -8.11
CA ASP A 30 -4.75 10.24 -9.57
C ASP A 30 -5.11 8.90 -10.23
N VAL A 31 -5.59 8.96 -11.48
CA VAL A 31 -5.96 7.78 -12.26
C VAL A 31 -4.84 6.74 -12.27
N LYS A 32 -5.23 5.49 -12.04
CA LYS A 32 -4.42 4.27 -12.17
C LYS A 32 -5.15 3.28 -13.07
N ILE A 33 -4.46 2.21 -13.47
CA ILE A 33 -5.03 1.15 -14.34
C ILE A 33 -6.27 0.46 -13.74
N GLY A 34 -6.44 0.53 -12.43
CA GLY A 34 -7.47 -0.19 -11.67
C GLY A 34 -6.85 -0.95 -10.50
N GLY A 35 -7.61 -1.88 -9.93
CA GLY A 35 -7.15 -2.71 -8.81
C GLY A 35 -6.96 -1.93 -7.51
N LEU A 36 -6.63 -2.65 -6.44
CA LEU A 36 -6.33 -2.06 -5.13
C LEU A 36 -5.26 -2.93 -4.45
N SER A 37 -4.09 -2.34 -4.22
CA SER A 37 -2.93 -2.98 -3.58
C SER A 37 -2.46 -2.07 -2.44
N THR A 38 -3.22 -2.02 -1.34
CA THR A 38 -2.86 -1.21 -0.16
C THR A 38 -1.58 -1.76 0.50
N LEU A 39 -0.88 -0.92 1.29
CA LEU A 39 0.31 -1.35 2.04
C LEU A 39 0.03 -2.61 2.90
N GLN A 40 -1.10 -2.59 3.61
CA GLN A 40 -1.59 -3.73 4.39
C GLN A 40 -1.74 -4.99 3.53
N LYS A 41 -2.40 -4.86 2.37
CA LYS A 41 -2.68 -5.99 1.49
C LYS A 41 -1.40 -6.60 0.93
N VAL A 42 -0.42 -5.78 0.56
CA VAL A 42 0.91 -6.25 0.14
C VAL A 42 1.60 -6.96 1.29
N TYR A 43 1.59 -6.37 2.48
CA TYR A 43 2.20 -6.93 3.69
C TYR A 43 1.58 -8.28 4.07
N ASP A 44 0.26 -8.44 3.96
CA ASP A 44 -0.46 -9.67 4.35
C ASP A 44 -0.30 -10.81 3.35
N TYR A 45 0.36 -10.59 2.22
CA TYR A 45 0.57 -11.62 1.22
C TYR A 45 1.40 -12.80 1.78
N ASP A 46 0.90 -14.02 1.53
CA ASP A 46 1.63 -15.27 1.76
C ASP A 46 2.17 -15.77 0.40
N PRO A 47 3.50 -15.76 0.20
CA PRO A 47 4.11 -16.18 -1.06
C PRO A 47 4.02 -17.69 -1.30
N ILE A 48 3.61 -18.50 -0.33
CA ILE A 48 3.49 -19.96 -0.48
C ILE A 48 2.03 -20.40 -0.36
N PRO A 49 1.25 -20.39 -1.47
CA PRO A 49 -0.15 -20.81 -1.46
C PRO A 49 -0.36 -22.22 -0.89
N LYS A 50 -1.44 -22.40 -0.13
CA LYS A 50 -1.86 -23.70 0.42
C LYS A 50 -2.10 -24.78 -0.65
N ALA A 51 -2.35 -24.37 -1.89
CA ALA A 51 -2.55 -25.27 -3.04
C ALA A 51 -1.24 -25.91 -3.56
N ILE A 52 -0.07 -25.41 -3.14
CA ILE A 52 1.22 -26.04 -3.46
C ILE A 52 1.43 -27.21 -2.49
N ALA A 53 1.68 -28.40 -3.04
CA ALA A 53 1.92 -29.60 -2.26
C ALA A 53 3.12 -29.38 -1.30
N PRO A 54 3.09 -29.91 -0.05
CA PRO A 54 4.13 -29.63 0.94
C PRO A 54 5.55 -29.94 0.46
N ASP A 55 5.73 -31.03 -0.28
CA ASP A 55 7.00 -31.46 -0.85
C ASP A 55 7.45 -30.59 -2.05
N LYS A 56 6.56 -29.77 -2.61
CA LYS A 56 6.82 -28.90 -3.77
C LYS A 56 7.05 -27.44 -3.43
N LYS A 57 6.90 -27.05 -2.16
CA LYS A 57 7.08 -25.65 -1.71
C LYS A 57 8.47 -25.08 -2.02
N HIS A 58 9.49 -25.93 -2.10
CA HIS A 58 10.87 -25.53 -2.41
C HIS A 58 11.05 -24.96 -3.83
N HIS A 59 10.10 -25.20 -4.74
CA HIS A 59 10.11 -24.59 -6.07
C HIS A 59 9.69 -23.12 -6.07
N VAL A 60 9.17 -22.58 -4.97
CA VAL A 60 8.91 -21.15 -4.84
C VAL A 60 10.22 -20.46 -4.47
N LEU A 61 10.88 -19.85 -5.46
CA LEU A 61 12.19 -19.21 -5.28
C LEU A 61 12.10 -17.85 -4.58
N GLY A 62 10.95 -17.19 -4.66
CA GLY A 62 10.74 -15.90 -4.06
C GLY A 62 9.54 -15.17 -4.65
N LEU A 63 9.51 -13.85 -4.46
CA LEU A 63 8.46 -12.97 -4.94
C LEU A 63 9.05 -11.68 -5.51
N GLN A 64 8.28 -11.03 -6.39
CA GLN A 64 8.68 -9.76 -7.00
C GLN A 64 7.46 -8.82 -7.10
N GLY A 65 7.71 -7.55 -6.78
CA GLY A 65 6.80 -6.44 -7.08
C GLY A 65 6.97 -5.94 -8.50
N ASN A 66 5.85 -5.67 -9.17
CA ASN A 66 5.83 -5.11 -10.51
C ASN A 66 5.27 -3.70 -10.48
N LEU A 67 5.84 -2.80 -11.28
CA LEU A 67 5.32 -1.46 -11.50
C LEU A 67 5.26 -1.21 -13.00
N TRP A 68 4.07 -1.25 -13.56
CA TRP A 68 3.79 -0.89 -14.94
C TRP A 68 3.49 0.61 -15.05
N GLN A 69 4.06 1.31 -16.04
CA GLN A 69 4.13 2.78 -16.04
C GLN A 69 3.12 3.48 -16.96
N GLU A 70 2.04 2.81 -17.38
CA GLU A 70 1.07 3.37 -18.34
C GLU A 70 0.45 4.70 -17.89
N TYR A 71 0.30 4.89 -16.57
CA TYR A 71 -0.34 6.07 -15.95
C TYR A 71 0.64 6.87 -15.06
N MET A 72 1.95 6.68 -15.23
CA MET A 72 2.99 7.38 -14.48
C MET A 72 4.03 7.90 -15.46
N TYR A 73 3.99 9.21 -15.74
CA TYR A 73 4.84 9.86 -16.73
C TYR A 73 6.08 10.50 -16.10
N GLU A 74 6.03 10.80 -14.80
CA GLU A 74 7.09 11.52 -14.09
C GLU A 74 7.70 10.68 -12.95
N PRO A 75 9.00 10.84 -12.64
CA PRO A 75 9.67 10.10 -11.57
C PRO A 75 9.00 10.22 -10.20
N ASN A 76 8.43 11.39 -9.89
CA ASN A 76 7.73 11.62 -8.61
C ASN A 76 6.46 10.75 -8.48
N GLN A 77 5.77 10.42 -9.58
CA GLN A 77 4.62 9.53 -9.59
C GLN A 77 5.06 8.08 -9.36
N ILE A 78 6.21 7.69 -9.91
CA ILE A 78 6.82 6.37 -9.69
C ILE A 78 7.20 6.21 -8.21
N GLU A 79 7.87 7.20 -7.61
CA GLU A 79 8.22 7.17 -6.18
C GLU A 79 6.97 7.08 -5.30
N PHE A 80 5.94 7.86 -5.61
CA PHE A 80 4.68 7.88 -4.88
C PHE A 80 3.99 6.52 -4.93
N GLN A 81 4.08 5.86 -6.07
CA GLN A 81 3.47 4.55 -6.27
C GLN A 81 4.27 3.44 -5.60
N LEU A 82 5.60 3.54 -5.57
CA LEU A 82 6.48 2.54 -4.95
C LEU A 82 6.48 2.62 -3.42
N PHE A 83 6.61 3.81 -2.85
CA PHE A 83 6.79 4.00 -1.41
C PHE A 83 5.47 4.35 -0.74
N PRO A 84 5.09 3.68 0.36
CA PRO A 84 5.90 2.75 1.16
C PRO A 84 5.83 1.27 0.71
N ARG A 85 4.98 0.88 -0.25
CA ARG A 85 4.66 -0.54 -0.53
C ARG A 85 5.85 -1.43 -0.88
N VAL A 86 6.89 -0.89 -1.50
CA VAL A 86 8.13 -1.63 -1.79
C VAL A 86 8.80 -2.19 -0.53
N THR A 87 8.64 -1.55 0.63
CA THR A 87 9.16 -2.08 1.89
C THR A 87 8.34 -3.26 2.41
N ALA A 88 7.02 -3.29 2.15
CA ALA A 88 6.20 -4.45 2.47
C ALA A 88 6.58 -5.65 1.62
N ILE A 89 6.93 -5.44 0.34
CA ILE A 89 7.48 -6.49 -0.53
C ILE A 89 8.79 -7.03 0.05
N ALA A 90 9.70 -6.14 0.46
CA ALA A 90 10.96 -6.54 1.09
C ALA A 90 10.72 -7.33 2.39
N GLU A 91 9.80 -6.88 3.25
CA GLU A 91 9.45 -7.57 4.49
C GLU A 91 8.84 -8.95 4.22
N VAL A 92 7.92 -9.09 3.25
CA VAL A 92 7.33 -10.38 2.87
C VAL A 92 8.37 -11.34 2.29
N GLY A 93 9.33 -10.82 1.52
CA GLY A 93 10.38 -11.63 0.90
C GLY A 93 11.49 -12.06 1.85
N TRP A 94 11.65 -11.36 2.99
CA TRP A 94 12.80 -11.54 3.88
C TRP A 94 12.44 -12.03 5.29
N THR A 95 11.35 -11.53 5.86
CA THR A 95 10.95 -11.84 7.24
C THR A 95 10.19 -13.16 7.30
N LYS A 96 10.59 -14.04 8.22
CA LYS A 96 9.86 -15.31 8.45
C LYS A 96 8.43 -15.02 8.92
N PRO A 97 7.42 -15.81 8.49
CA PRO A 97 6.02 -15.55 8.82
C PRO A 97 5.73 -15.38 10.33
N GLU A 98 6.39 -16.17 11.18
CA GLU A 98 6.24 -16.12 12.64
C GLU A 98 6.74 -14.81 13.28
N ASN A 99 7.57 -14.05 12.56
CA ASN A 99 8.12 -12.77 13.02
C ASN A 99 7.37 -11.56 12.43
N LYS A 100 6.38 -11.78 11.55
CA LYS A 100 5.61 -10.70 10.96
C LYS A 100 4.65 -10.11 12.00
N ASN A 101 4.84 -8.83 12.29
CA ASN A 101 3.90 -8.03 13.07
C ASN A 101 3.62 -6.72 12.33
N LEU A 102 2.36 -6.56 11.89
CA LEU A 102 1.93 -5.40 11.12
C LEU A 102 2.09 -4.09 11.88
N ALA A 103 1.68 -4.04 13.15
CA ALA A 103 1.69 -2.79 13.92
C ALA A 103 3.14 -2.30 14.12
N ASP A 104 4.05 -3.23 14.40
CA ASP A 104 5.48 -2.98 14.49
C ASP A 104 6.08 -2.58 13.13
N PHE A 105 5.66 -3.23 12.03
CA PHE A 105 6.04 -2.82 10.67
C PHE A 105 5.60 -1.38 10.36
N ILE A 106 4.35 -1.00 10.64
CA ILE A 106 3.85 0.37 10.44
C ILE A 106 4.67 1.37 11.26
N ALA A 107 4.97 1.08 12.52
CA ALA A 107 5.80 1.93 13.36
C ALA A 107 7.22 2.11 12.79
N ARG A 108 7.81 1.06 12.19
CA ARG A 108 9.09 1.19 11.46
C ARG A 108 8.95 2.06 10.22
N ILE A 109 7.85 1.95 9.48
CA ILE A 109 7.59 2.78 8.30
C ILE A 109 7.53 4.25 8.66
N ASP A 110 6.85 4.61 9.75
CA ASP A 110 6.79 5.99 10.22
C ASP A 110 8.19 6.54 10.55
N ASN A 111 9.05 5.72 11.14
CA ASN A 111 10.47 6.09 11.34
C ASN A 111 11.27 6.15 10.03
N HIS A 112 10.91 5.38 9.00
CA HIS A 112 11.55 5.43 7.69
C HIS A 112 11.20 6.69 6.90
N GLN A 113 10.04 7.31 7.16
CA GLN A 113 9.62 8.56 6.49
C GLN A 113 10.68 9.66 6.65
N ILE A 114 11.26 9.82 7.84
CA ILE A 114 12.37 10.76 8.09
C ILE A 114 13.54 10.54 7.11
N ARG A 115 13.86 9.28 6.81
CA ARG A 115 14.94 8.93 5.88
C ARG A 115 14.56 9.17 4.42
N TRP A 116 13.27 9.15 4.11
CA TRP A 116 12.74 9.46 2.78
C TRP A 116 12.67 10.97 2.57
N ASP A 117 12.26 11.73 3.59
CA ASP A 117 12.29 13.19 3.62
C ASP A 117 13.71 13.71 3.37
N LEU A 118 14.71 13.17 4.07
CA LEU A 118 16.12 13.54 3.87
C LEU A 118 16.67 13.22 2.47
N ARG A 119 15.97 12.39 1.70
CA ARG A 119 16.30 12.05 0.31
C ARG A 119 15.38 12.73 -0.71
N ASN A 120 14.46 13.57 -0.26
CA ASN A 120 13.43 14.21 -1.09
C ASN A 120 12.63 13.19 -1.92
N LEU A 121 12.34 12.02 -1.35
CA LEU A 121 11.49 11.01 -2.01
C LEU A 121 10.02 11.40 -1.87
N ASN A 122 9.29 11.38 -2.99
CA ASN A 122 7.85 11.59 -2.97
C ASN A 122 7.14 10.27 -2.62
N TYR A 123 6.79 10.02 -1.36
CA TYR A 123 6.13 8.78 -0.94
C TYR A 123 4.64 9.00 -0.60
N TYR A 124 3.84 7.95 -0.72
CA TYR A 124 2.42 7.98 -0.40
C TYR A 124 2.14 8.26 1.08
N ILE A 125 1.29 9.26 1.31
CA ILE A 125 0.66 9.54 2.60
C ILE A 125 -0.85 9.36 2.41
N PRO A 126 -1.52 8.52 3.23
CA PRO A 126 -2.95 8.33 3.14
C PRO A 126 -3.72 9.64 3.31
N MET A 127 -4.62 9.91 2.36
CA MET A 127 -5.61 10.96 2.49
C MET A 127 -6.80 10.45 3.32
N PRO A 128 -7.55 11.33 4.02
CA PRO A 128 -8.81 10.95 4.64
C PRO A 128 -9.81 10.46 3.59
N GLU A 129 -10.30 9.23 3.78
CA GLU A 129 -11.27 8.54 2.94
C GLU A 129 -12.67 8.61 3.59
N GLY A 130 -13.70 8.70 2.76
CA GLY A 130 -15.09 8.79 3.22
C GLY A 130 -15.96 9.54 2.21
N ASN A 131 -17.12 8.98 1.88
CA ASN A 131 -18.02 9.63 0.93
C ASN A 131 -18.79 10.76 1.62
N VAL A 132 -18.32 11.98 1.44
CA VAL A 132 -18.93 13.20 2.00
C VAL A 132 -19.59 14.09 0.94
N ASN A 133 -19.89 13.55 -0.25
CA ASN A 133 -20.50 14.33 -1.32
C ASN A 133 -22.04 14.31 -1.25
N PHE A 134 -22.61 15.01 -0.27
CA PHE A 134 -24.06 15.17 -0.11
C PHE A 134 -24.42 16.55 0.45
N ILE A 135 -25.67 16.97 0.22
CA ILE A 135 -26.23 18.20 0.79
C ILE A 135 -27.19 17.82 1.92
N GLN A 136 -27.01 18.41 3.10
CA GLN A 136 -27.89 18.20 4.25
C GLN A 136 -28.18 19.54 4.94
N PHE A 137 -29.43 19.77 5.33
CA PHE A 137 -29.86 20.94 6.11
C PHE A 137 -30.04 20.51 7.56
N THR A 138 -29.04 20.76 8.40
CA THR A 138 -29.02 20.39 9.82
C THR A 138 -28.09 21.35 10.57
N ASP A 139 -28.36 21.56 11.86
CA ASP A 139 -27.48 22.37 12.72
C ASP A 139 -26.17 21.62 13.07
N LYS A 140 -26.20 20.28 13.00
CA LYS A 140 -25.04 19.42 13.26
C LYS A 140 -25.04 18.22 12.33
N VAL A 141 -23.87 17.90 11.81
CA VAL A 141 -23.58 16.69 11.02
C VAL A 141 -22.34 16.01 11.58
N THR A 142 -22.29 14.68 11.47
CA THR A 142 -21.09 13.89 11.77
C THR A 142 -20.52 13.39 10.46
N LEU A 143 -19.28 13.73 10.15
CA LEU A 143 -18.56 13.26 8.97
C LEU A 143 -17.54 12.19 9.40
N PRO A 144 -17.79 10.90 9.09
CA PRO A 144 -16.81 9.87 9.38
C PRO A 144 -15.71 9.88 8.32
N PHE A 145 -14.46 9.98 8.75
CA PHE A 145 -13.28 9.79 7.91
C PHE A 145 -12.48 8.60 8.40
N THR A 146 -11.92 7.84 7.47
CA THR A 146 -11.00 6.74 7.73
C THR A 146 -9.72 6.91 6.93
N THR A 147 -8.66 6.21 7.29
CA THR A 147 -7.44 6.13 6.50
C THR A 147 -7.01 4.67 6.42
N ASN A 148 -6.39 4.27 5.32
CA ASN A 148 -5.90 2.91 5.12
C ASN A 148 -4.63 2.57 5.93
N ARG A 149 -4.07 3.54 6.66
CA ARG A 149 -2.98 3.41 7.64
C ARG A 149 -3.20 4.45 8.73
N THR A 150 -2.94 4.07 9.98
CA THR A 150 -3.05 4.98 11.13
C THR A 150 -2.13 6.20 10.96
N VAL A 151 -2.72 7.36 10.67
CA VAL A 151 -2.03 8.65 10.57
C VAL A 151 -2.83 9.73 11.30
N LYS A 152 -2.15 10.80 11.75
CA LYS A 152 -2.84 11.97 12.29
C LYS A 152 -3.60 12.68 11.17
N ILE A 153 -4.92 12.82 11.34
CA ILE A 153 -5.76 13.62 10.44
C ILE A 153 -5.90 15.02 11.05
N VAL A 154 -5.73 16.05 10.22
CA VAL A 154 -5.93 17.46 10.55
C VAL A 154 -6.95 18.06 9.58
N TYR A 155 -7.73 19.05 10.01
CA TYR A 155 -8.79 19.63 9.18
C TYR A 155 -9.07 21.10 9.55
N THR A 156 -9.70 21.82 8.63
CA THR A 156 -10.18 23.19 8.83
C THR A 156 -11.68 23.23 8.49
N LEU A 157 -12.42 24.16 9.09
CA LEU A 157 -13.86 24.33 8.85
C LEU A 157 -14.20 25.65 8.12
N ASP A 158 -13.18 26.48 7.86
CA ASP A 158 -13.32 27.82 7.30
C ASP A 158 -12.83 27.92 5.84
N GLY A 159 -12.39 26.81 5.25
CA GLY A 159 -11.85 26.75 3.89
C GLY A 159 -10.38 27.14 3.77
N SER A 160 -9.68 27.42 4.88
CA SER A 160 -8.22 27.59 4.88
C SER A 160 -7.50 26.25 4.64
N ASN A 161 -6.26 26.30 4.16
CA ASN A 161 -5.44 25.09 4.01
C ASN A 161 -5.08 24.54 5.40
N PRO A 162 -5.27 23.24 5.66
CA PRO A 162 -4.90 22.64 6.94
C PRO A 162 -3.38 22.66 7.15
N ALA A 163 -2.97 22.94 8.39
CA ALA A 163 -1.60 22.89 8.87
C ALA A 163 -1.43 21.73 9.88
N ALA A 164 -0.19 21.46 10.30
CA ALA A 164 0.10 20.35 11.22
C ALA A 164 -0.56 20.51 12.60
N GLU A 165 -0.83 21.75 12.99
CA GLU A 165 -1.49 22.19 14.22
C GLU A 165 -3.00 22.42 14.10
N SER A 166 -3.59 22.30 12.90
CA SER A 166 -5.04 22.40 12.69
C SER A 166 -5.81 21.28 13.41
#